data_AF-A0A329IVL1-F1
#
_entry.id   AF-A0A329IVL1-F1
#
_cell.length_a   1.000
_cell.length_b   1.000
_cell.length_c   1.000
_cell.angle_alpha   90.00
_cell.angle_beta   90.00
_cell.angle_gamma   90.00
#
_symmetry.space_group_name_H-M   'P 1'
#
loop_
_entity.id
_entity.type
_entity.pdbx_description
1 polymer ?
#
loop_
_entity_poly.entity_id
_entity_poly.type
_entity_poly.pdbx_seq_one_letter_code
_entity_poly.pdbx_strand_id
1 'polypeptide(L)' 'MEPELFEEWMMTILVTVLIGFMAFIVWDLAKKSSAGRFGTIMLFGVLGLGVLAFVIKSAVIAYLEQHP' A
#
# COMPACT_ATOMS: atom_id res chain seq x y z
N MET A 1 15.49 11.66 -21.14
CA MET A 1 14.44 11.89 -20.12
C MET A 1 14.93 13.02 -19.27
N GLU A 2 14.08 14.00 -19.01
CA GLU A 2 14.34 14.99 -17.95
C GLU A 2 14.60 14.24 -16.63
N PRO A 3 15.64 14.60 -15.86
CA PRO A 3 16.01 13.88 -14.64
C PRO A 3 14.87 13.81 -13.61
N GLU A 4 14.00 14.81 -13.61
CA GLU A 4 12.84 14.93 -12.70
C GLU A 4 11.82 13.81 -12.92
N LEU A 5 11.48 13.53 -14.19
CA LEU A 5 10.57 12.44 -14.56
C LEU A 5 11.19 11.08 -14.18
N PHE A 6 12.49 10.90 -14.42
CA PHE A 6 13.15 9.66 -14.06
C PHE A 6 13.14 9.42 -12.54
N GLU A 7 13.36 10.46 -11.75
CA GLU A 7 13.30 10.41 -10.29
C GLU A 7 11.90 10.07 -9.79
N GLU A 8 10.86 10.71 -10.32
CA GLU A 8 9.46 10.44 -9.96
C GLU A 8 9.11 8.98 -10.22
N TRP A 9 9.40 8.47 -11.42
CA TRP A 9 9.14 7.08 -11.78
C TRP A 9 9.91 6.08 -10.90
N MET A 10 11.18 6.35 -10.62
CA MET A 10 11.99 5.51 -9.74
C MET A 10 11.44 5.47 -8.31
N MET A 11 11.09 6.63 -7.76
CA MET A 11 10.53 6.73 -6.42
C MET A 11 9.19 6.01 -6.32
N THR A 12 8.29 6.21 -7.27
CA THR A 12 7.01 5.49 -7.31
C THR A 12 7.22 3.99 -7.41
N ILE A 13 8.05 3.50 -8.34
CA ILE A 13 8.24 2.06 -8.56
C ILE A 13 8.92 1.40 -7.35
N LEU A 14 10.06 1.91 -6.90
CA LEU A 14 10.82 1.28 -5.82
C LEU A 14 10.05 1.26 -4.50
N VAL A 15 9.39 2.37 -4.15
CA VAL A 15 8.58 2.44 -2.94
C VAL A 15 7.38 1.49 -3.03
N THR A 16 6.72 1.42 -4.19
CA THR A 16 5.59 0.49 -4.38
C THR A 16 6.03 -0.97 -4.26
N VAL A 17 7.18 -1.34 -4.84
CA VAL A 17 7.76 -2.68 -4.72
C VAL A 17 8.10 -3.00 -3.27
N LEU A 18 8.71 -2.06 -2.54
CA LEU A 18 9.05 -2.24 -1.13
C LEU A 18 7.79 -2.44 -0.26
N ILE A 19 6.74 -1.67 -0.49
CA ILE A 19 5.45 -1.81 0.20
C ILE A 19 4.81 -3.18 -0.10
N GLY A 20 4.86 -3.63 -1.37
CA GLY A 20 4.41 -4.97 -1.75
C GLY A 20 5.18 -6.08 -1.02
N PHE A 21 6.49 -5.92 -0.88
CA PHE A 21 7.33 -6.87 -0.14
C PHE A 21 6.99 -6.90 1.36
N MET A 22 6.73 -5.74 1.97
CA MET A 22 6.24 -5.66 3.35
C MET A 22 4.90 -6.37 3.52
N ALA A 23 3.95 -6.19 2.60
CA ALA A 23 2.66 -6.88 2.64
C ALA A 23 2.82 -8.41 2.51
N PHE A 24 3.74 -8.87 1.64
CA PHE A 24 4.08 -10.28 1.51
C PHE A 24 4.67 -10.88 2.81
N ILE A 25 5.57 -10.15 3.48
CA ILE A 25 6.14 -10.58 4.78
C ILE A 25 5.03 -10.69 5.83
N VAL A 26 4.14 -9.70 5.92
CA VAL A 26 3.02 -9.72 6.88
C VAL A 26 2.10 -10.91 6.61
N TRP A 27 1.88 -11.25 5.34
CA TRP A 27 1.13 -12.44 4.95
C TRP A 27 1.83 -13.76 5.37
N ASP A 28 3.14 -13.90 5.13
CA ASP A 28 3.91 -15.07 5.57
C ASP A 28 3.89 -15.19 7.10
N LEU A 29 4.06 -14.08 7.81
CA LEU A 29 4.03 -14.03 9.27
C LEU A 29 2.65 -14.37 9.81
N ALA A 30 1.56 -13.88 9.20
CA ALA A 30 0.19 -14.23 9.56
C ALA A 30 -0.05 -15.75 9.48
N LYS A 31 0.50 -16.39 8.44
CA LYS A 31 0.35 -17.83 8.18
C LYS A 31 1.25 -18.68 9.08
N LYS A 32 2.49 -18.27 9.33
CA LYS A 32 3.44 -18.96 10.23
C LYS A 32 3.10 -18.81 11.71
N SER A 33 2.59 -17.64 12.12
CA SER A 33 2.31 -17.34 13.53
C SER A 33 1.13 -18.14 14.09
N SER A 34 0.43 -18.93 13.25
CA SER A 34 -0.81 -19.60 13.64
C SER A 34 -1.78 -18.59 14.25
N ALA A 35 -1.76 -17.35 13.74
CA ALA A 35 -2.65 -16.29 14.14
C ALA A 35 -4.04 -16.84 13.94
N GLY A 36 -4.73 -17.19 15.04
CA GLY A 36 -6.02 -17.85 14.99
C GLY A 36 -7.02 -17.05 14.16
N ARG A 37 -8.23 -17.57 13.94
CA ARG A 37 -9.28 -16.89 13.14
C ARG A 37 -9.39 -15.38 13.39
N PHE A 38 -9.25 -14.94 14.64
CA PHE A 38 -9.25 -13.51 15.01
C PHE A 38 -8.03 -12.73 14.53
N GLY A 39 -6.82 -13.31 14.63
CA GLY A 39 -5.58 -12.67 14.20
C GLY A 39 -5.48 -12.51 12.69
N THR A 40 -5.93 -13.51 11.91
CA THR A 40 -5.99 -13.38 10.45
C THR A 40 -6.99 -12.31 10.02
N ILE A 41 -8.17 -12.24 10.65
CA ILE A 41 -9.19 -11.22 10.36
C ILE A 41 -8.68 -9.82 10.70
N MET A 42 -7.99 -9.64 11.83
CA MET A 42 -7.44 -8.33 12.20
C MET A 42 -6.27 -7.92 11.31
N LEU A 43 -5.39 -8.85 10.93
CA LEU A 43 -4.31 -8.58 9.97
C LEU A 43 -4.85 -8.20 8.60
N PHE A 44 -5.83 -8.92 8.08
CA PHE A 44 -6.51 -8.56 6.84
C PHE A 44 -7.36 -7.29 6.96
N GLY A 45 -7.96 -7.04 8.12
CA GLY A 45 -8.74 -5.84 8.39
C GLY A 45 -7.87 -4.59 8.38
N VAL A 46 -6.73 -4.61 9.07
CA VAL A 46 -5.78 -3.49 9.10
C VAL A 46 -5.10 -3.30 7.74
N LEU A 47 -4.69 -4.39 7.07
CA LEU A 47 -4.15 -4.29 5.71
C LEU A 47 -5.19 -3.75 4.72
N GLY A 48 -6.43 -4.27 4.78
CA GLY A 48 -7.54 -3.83 3.95
C GLY A 48 -7.90 -2.37 4.19
N LEU A 49 -7.98 -1.94 5.46
CA LEU A 49 -8.18 -0.52 5.81
C LEU A 49 -7.03 0.36 5.34
N GLY A 50 -5.78 -0.11 5.42
CA GLY A 50 -4.62 0.61 4.90
C GLY A 50 -4.69 0.84 3.39
N VAL A 51 -5.05 -0.19 2.63
CA VAL A 51 -5.26 -0.09 1.17
C VAL A 51 -6.46 0.81 0.86
N LEU A 52 -7.57 0.67 1.61
CA LEU A 52 -8.76 1.49 1.41
C LEU A 52 -8.48 2.98 1.67
N ALA A 53 -7.75 3.30 2.75
CA ALA A 53 -7.35 4.66 3.08
C ALA A 53 -6.41 5.25 2.03
N PHE A 54 -5.48 4.45 1.49
CA PHE A 54 -4.61 4.86 0.39
C PHE A 54 -5.42 5.20 -0.88
N VAL A 55 -6.36 4.33 -1.26
CA VAL A 55 -7.24 4.56 -2.43
C VAL A 55 -8.10 5.81 -2.26
N ILE A 56 -8.72 6.00 -1.09
CA ILE A 56 -9.54 7.19 -0.81
C ILE A 56 -8.66 8.45 -0.90
N LYS A 57 -7.47 8.44 -0.28
CA LYS A 57 -6.53 9.57 -0.38
C LYS A 57 -6.19 9.89 -1.84
N SER A 58 -5.81 8.88 -2.64
CA SER A 58 -5.48 9.08 -4.05
C SER A 58 -6.66 9.63 -4.86
N ALA A 59 -7.88 9.13 -4.60
CA ALA A 59 -9.09 9.63 -5.25
C ALA A 59 -9.42 11.07 -4.86
N VAL A 60 -9.24 11.44 -3.58
CA VAL A 60 -9.43 12.82 -3.11
C VAL A 60 -8.43 13.77 -3.74
N ILE A 61 -7.14 13.39 -3.81
CA ILE A 61 -6.12 14.21 -4.48
C ILE A 61 -6.46 14.39 -5.96
N ALA A 62 -6.81 13.31 -6.66
CA ALA A 62 -7.17 13.37 -8.08
C ALA A 62 -8.42 14.25 -8.32
N TYR A 63 -9.40 14.22 -7.41
CA TYR A 63 -10.58 15.07 -7.48
C TYR A 63 -10.24 16.54 -7.22
N LEU A 64 -9.37 16.82 -6.25
CA LEU A 64 -8.91 18.19 -5.94
C LEU A 64 -8.03 18.77 -7.08
N GLU A 65 -7.20 17.95 -7.73
CA GLU A 65 -6.42 18.40 -8.90
C GLU A 65 -7.28 18.66 -10.14
N GLN A 66 -8.38 17.93 -10.32
CA GLN A 66 -9.33 18.19 -11.41
C GLN A 66 -10.18 19.45 -11.20
N HIS A 67 -10.33 19.91 -9.96
CA HIS A 67 -11.11 21.11 -9.60
C HIS A 67 -10.27 22.06 -8.74
N PRO A 68 -9.39 22.87 -9.35
CA PRO A 68 -8.56 23.85 -8.64
C PRO A 68 -9.38 24.97 -7.98
#